data_AF-A0A939VEC1-F1
#
_entry.id   AF-A0A939VEC1-F1
#
_cell.length_a   1.000
_cell.length_b   1.000
_cell.length_c   1.000
_cell.angle_alpha   90.00
_cell.angle_beta   90.00
_cell.angle_gamma   90.00
#
_symmetry.space_group_name_H-M   'P 1'
#
loop_
_entity.id
_entity.type
_entity.pdbx_description
1 polymer ?
#
loop_
_entity_poly.entity_id
_entity_poly.type
_entity_poly.pdbx_seq_one_letter_code
_entity_poly.pdbx_strand_id
1 'polypeptide(L)' 'MLGNIGTGEIVIIALAVLLLFGGKKIPELMKSVGKGVRSFREGVKDVEDEIKNDLDV' A
#
# COMPACT_ATOMS: atom_id res chain seq x y z
N MET A 1 -12.18 -29.66 -7.38
CA MET A 1 -12.22 -28.94 -8.68
C MET A 1 -12.22 -27.40 -8.53
N LEU A 2 -12.02 -26.83 -7.33
CA LEU A 2 -11.98 -25.37 -7.09
C LEU A 2 -10.75 -24.96 -6.22
N GLY A 3 -9.68 -25.73 -6.28
CA GLY A 3 -8.62 -25.68 -5.26
C GLY A 3 -7.22 -25.34 -5.76
N ASN A 4 -7.08 -24.90 -7.00
CA ASN A 4 -5.78 -24.55 -7.53
C ASN A 4 -5.95 -23.40 -8.51
N ILE A 5 -6.20 -22.19 -7.98
CA ILE A 5 -5.97 -20.97 -8.78
C ILE A 5 -4.48 -21.00 -9.11
N GLY A 6 -4.17 -21.56 -10.27
CA GLY A 6 -2.81 -21.79 -10.70
C GLY A 6 -2.14 -20.45 -11.00
N THR A 7 -0.82 -20.44 -11.03
CA THR A 7 -0.04 -19.26 -11.42
C THR A 7 -0.55 -18.65 -12.74
N GLY A 8 -1.01 -19.49 -13.68
CA GLY A 8 -1.59 -19.04 -14.95
C GLY A 8 -2.88 -18.22 -14.83
N GLU A 9 -3.80 -18.61 -13.95
CA GLU A 9 -5.06 -17.88 -13.74
C GLU A 9 -4.80 -16.53 -13.06
N ILE A 10 -3.86 -16.49 -12.10
CA ILE A 10 -3.42 -15.24 -11.47
C ILE A 10 -2.84 -14.29 -12.52
N VAL A 11 -2.00 -14.78 -13.43
CA VAL A 11 -1.43 -13.95 -14.51
C VAL A 11 -2.53 -13.41 -15.43
N ILE A 12 -3.53 -14.22 -15.79
CA ILE A 12 -4.65 -13.78 -16.64
C ILE A 12 -5.46 -12.68 -15.95
N ILE A 13 -5.78 -12.86 -14.66
CA ILE A 13 -6.50 -11.84 -13.88
C ILE A 13 -5.67 -10.56 -13.76
N ALA A 14 -4.37 -10.69 -13.47
CA ALA A 14 -3.45 -9.55 -13.40
C ALA A 14 -3.39 -8.80 -14.74
N LEU A 15 -3.33 -9.51 -15.86
CA LEU A 15 -3.38 -8.90 -17.21
C LEU A 15 -4.72 -8.22 -17.48
N ALA A 16 -5.85 -8.83 -17.10
CA ALA A 16 -7.16 -8.21 -17.26
C ALA A 16 -7.25 -6.89 -16.47
N VAL A 17 -6.81 -6.89 -15.20
CA VAL A 17 -6.71 -5.67 -14.37
C VAL A 17 -5.75 -4.67 -15.00
N LEU A 18 -4.62 -5.12 -15.53
CA LEU A 18 -3.63 -4.26 -16.19
C LEU A 18 -4.18 -3.60 -17.45
N LEU A 19 -5.03 -4.29 -18.23
CA LEU A 19 -5.67 -3.72 -19.41
C LEU A 19 -6.76 -2.72 -19.04
N LEU A 20 -7.55 -2.99 -17.99
CA LEU A 20 -8.62 -2.09 -17.53
C LEU A 20 -8.08 -0.81 -16.90
N PHE A 21 -7.06 -0.93 -16.04
CA PHE A 21 -6.49 0.20 -15.32
C PHE A 21 -5.28 0.81 -16.03
N GLY A 22 -4.61 0.07 -16.91
CA GLY A 22 -3.36 0.47 -17.55
C GLY A 22 -2.15 0.28 -16.63
N GLY A 23 -1.00 -0.11 -17.21
CA GLY A 23 0.23 -0.37 -16.45
C GLY A 23 0.85 0.82 -15.72
N LYS A 24 0.40 2.05 -16.02
CA LYS A 24 0.87 3.26 -15.34
C LYS A 24 0.05 3.61 -14.09
N LYS A 25 -1.23 3.23 -14.02
CA LYS A 25 -2.11 3.60 -12.90
C LYS A 25 -1.80 2.82 -11.63
N ILE A 26 -1.45 1.54 -11.73
CA ILE A 26 -1.10 0.72 -10.55
C ILE A 26 0.13 1.30 -9.82
N PRO A 27 1.27 1.60 -10.49
CA PRO A 27 2.40 2.26 -9.85
C PRO A 27 2.09 3.66 -9.30
N GLU A 28 1.25 4.43 -9.98
CA GLU A 28 0.87 5.78 -9.54
C GLU A 28 0.03 5.74 -8.27
N LEU A 29 -0.94 4.83 -8.20
CA LEU A 29 -1.74 4.56 -7.00
C LEU A 29 -0.84 4.08 -5.86
N MET A 30 0.06 3.12 -6.10
CA MET A 30 1.02 2.66 -5.08
C MET A 30 1.91 3.80 -4.55
N LYS A 31 2.38 4.70 -5.43
CA LYS A 31 3.16 5.88 -5.00
C LYS A 31 2.32 6.82 -4.13
N SER A 32 1.07 7.08 -4.50
CA SER A 32 0.18 7.95 -3.71
C SER A 32 -0.16 7.36 -2.34
N VAL A 33 -0.51 6.06 -2.29
CA VAL A 33 -0.77 5.33 -1.04
C VAL A 33 0.50 5.26 -0.19
N GLY A 34 1.66 4.96 -0.80
CA GLY A 34 2.93 4.90 -0.10
C GLY A 34 3.33 6.24 0.54
N LYS A 35 3.08 7.36 -0.15
CA LYS A 35 3.25 8.70 0.42
C LYS A 35 2.30 8.93 1.60
N GLY A 36 1.02 8.60 1.45
CA GLY A 36 0.03 8.74 2.52
C GLY A 36 0.37 7.92 3.77
N VAL A 37 0.74 6.65 3.59
CA VAL A 37 1.17 5.77 4.69
C VAL A 37 2.44 6.29 5.37
N ARG A 38 3.39 6.83 4.61
CA ARG A 38 4.62 7.41 5.17
C ARG A 38 4.31 8.64 6.03
N SER A 39 3.55 9.60 5.51
CA SER A 39 3.17 10.81 6.26
C SER A 39 2.32 10.49 7.49
N PHE A 40 1.46 9.47 7.41
CA PHE A 40 0.71 8.98 8.57
C PHE A 40 1.63 8.43 9.66
N ARG A 41 2.63 7.61 9.28
CA ARG A 41 3.61 7.06 10.23
C ARG A 41 4.48 8.15 10.85
N GLU A 42 4.92 9.13 10.07
CA GLU A 42 5.69 10.27 10.55
C GLU A 42 4.89 11.07 11.59
N GLY A 43 3.64 11.45 11.28
CA GLY A 43 2.80 12.18 12.23
C GLY A 43 2.47 11.40 13.51
N VAL A 44 2.26 10.08 13.43
CA VAL A 44 2.07 9.25 14.64
C VAL A 44 3.34 9.22 15.50
N LYS A 45 4.52 9.16 14.88
CA LYS A 45 5.78 9.15 15.61
C LYS A 45 6.05 10.49 16.29
N ASP A 46 5.79 11.60 15.63
CA ASP A 46 5.96 12.94 16.20
C ASP A 46 5.09 13.10 17.46
N VAL A 47 3.84 12.62 17.43
CA VAL A 47 2.94 12.60 18.59
C VAL A 47 3.45 11.69 19.70
N GLU A 48 3.97 10.51 19.38
CA GLU A 48 4.55 9.60 20.38
C GLU A 48 5.78 10.21 21.06
N ASP A 49 6.63 10.90 20.30
CA ASP A 49 7.82 11.57 20.80
C ASP A 49 7.45 12.78 21.68
N GLU A 50 6.43 13.57 21.31
CA GLU A 50 5.88 14.64 22.16
C GLU A 50 5.36 14.11 23.51
N ILE A 51 4.56 13.03 23.49
CA ILE A 51 4.01 12.43 24.71
C ILE A 51 5.13 11.90 25.63
N LYS A 52 6.18 11.28 25.08
CA LYS A 52 7.33 10.80 25.87
C LYS A 52 8.10 11.94 26.52
N ASN A 53 8.37 13.01 25.79
CA ASN A 53 9.10 14.16 26.33
C ASN A 53 8.33 14.87 27.46
N ASP A 54 6.99 14.91 27.39
CA ASP A 54 6.13 15.48 28.43
C ASP A 54 5.99 14.58 29.67
N LEU A 55 6.30 13.27 29.56
CA LEU A 55 6.26 12.31 30.68
C LEU A 55 7.60 12.21 31.43
N ASP A 56 8.70 12.60 30.80
CA ASP A 56 10.06 12.58 31.36
C ASP A 56 10.48 13.91 32.03
N VAL A 57 9.53 14.85 32.25
CA VAL A 57 9.70 16.11 33.03
C VAL A 57 9.09 16.04 34.43
#